data_AF-A0A7X9BP40-F1
#
_entry.id   AF-A0A7X9BP40-F1
#
_cell.length_a   1.000
_cell.length_b   1.000
_cell.length_c   1.000
_cell.angle_alpha   90.00
_cell.angle_beta   90.00
_cell.angle_gamma   90.00
#
_symmetry.space_group_name_H-M   'P 1'
#
loop_
_entity.id
_entity.type
_entity.pdbx_description
1 polymer ?
#
loop_
_entity_poly.entity_id
_entity_poly.type
_entity_poly.pdbx_seq_one_letter_code
_entity_poly.pdbx_strand_id
1 'polypeptide(L)'
;MRKVLIWIIGIIVVAGLVYGGVMYRERDLQGKIQQAHQDFSTALEEFEPGPELPKHFSLMSWEAQKAYLEKEVYPQRQARLDQAEAHLVTIGDMGGKVWDRKLSGDLKRYEMKAWDLLETYNKAWENEKAIDKAYYSEDWKERQKLALERPKLLEDRETLEREAEKLWKATGL
;
A
#
# COMPACT_ATOMS: atom_id res chain seq x y z
N MET A 1 -41.35 30.22 -33.98
CA MET A 1 -40.75 30.36 -32.63
C MET A 1 -41.01 29.16 -31.70
N ARG A 2 -42.24 28.62 -31.59
CA ARG A 2 -42.58 27.50 -30.68
C ARG A 2 -41.80 26.17 -30.91
N LYS A 3 -41.47 25.82 -32.16
CA LYS A 3 -40.70 24.61 -32.50
C LYS A 3 -39.23 24.69 -32.06
N VAL A 4 -38.59 25.86 -32.16
CA VAL A 4 -37.18 26.06 -31.76
C VAL A 4 -37.00 25.96 -30.24
N LEU A 5 -37.98 26.45 -29.49
CA LEU A 5 -37.97 26.38 -28.01
C LEU A 5 -37.98 24.93 -27.50
N ILE A 6 -38.71 24.03 -28.17
CA ILE A 6 -38.81 22.60 -27.80
C ILE A 6 -37.47 21.87 -28.02
N TRP A 7 -36.76 22.20 -29.10
CA TRP A 7 -35.42 21.64 -29.36
C TRP A 7 -34.38 22.11 -28.33
N ILE A 8 -34.41 23.39 -27.96
CA ILE A 8 -33.51 23.95 -26.94
C ILE A 8 -33.77 23.31 -25.56
N ILE A 9 -35.05 23.17 -25.17
CA ILE A 9 -35.43 22.51 -23.90
C ILE A 9 -35.00 21.03 -23.92
N GLY A 10 -35.17 20.32 -25.05
CA GLY A 10 -34.70 18.94 -25.21
C GLY A 10 -33.18 18.80 -25.02
N ILE A 11 -32.39 19.70 -25.60
CA ILE A 11 -30.93 19.71 -25.44
C ILE A 11 -30.53 20.01 -24.00
N ILE A 12 -31.18 20.97 -23.34
CA ILE A 12 -30.91 21.32 -21.94
C ILE A 12 -31.25 20.15 -21.00
N VAL A 13 -32.36 19.45 -21.24
CA VAL A 13 -32.77 18.30 -20.42
C VAL A 13 -31.81 17.11 -20.63
N VAL A 14 -31.41 16.83 -21.87
CA VAL A 14 -30.43 15.76 -22.15
C VAL A 14 -29.07 16.11 -21.57
N ALA A 15 -28.60 17.36 -21.72
CA ALA A 15 -27.36 17.83 -21.11
C ALA A 15 -27.41 17.76 -19.57
N GLY A 16 -28.54 18.13 -18.95
CA GLY A 16 -28.75 18.05 -17.51
C GLY A 16 -28.78 16.61 -16.98
N LEU A 17 -29.40 15.68 -17.71
CA LEU A 17 -29.42 14.26 -17.36
C LEU A 17 -28.04 13.61 -17.52
N VAL A 18 -27.31 13.94 -18.59
CA VAL A 18 -25.93 13.48 -18.80
C VAL A 18 -25.01 14.04 -17.71
N TYR A 19 -25.11 15.34 -17.42
CA TYR A 19 -24.32 16.00 -16.39
C TYR A 19 -24.62 15.46 -14.99
N GLY A 20 -25.90 15.26 -14.65
CA GLY A 20 -26.32 14.65 -13.38
C GLY A 20 -25.88 13.19 -13.24
N GLY A 21 -25.93 12.41 -14.32
CA GLY A 21 -25.44 11.02 -14.34
C GLY A 21 -23.92 10.90 -14.21
N VAL A 22 -23.16 11.84 -14.79
CA VAL A 22 -21.70 11.94 -14.64
C VAL A 22 -21.34 12.31 -13.20
N MET A 23 -21.97 13.34 -12.63
CA MET A 23 -21.76 13.74 -11.23
C MET A 23 -22.05 12.63 -10.21
N TYR A 24 -23.10 11.83 -10.44
CA TYR A 24 -23.44 10.71 -9.57
C TYR A 24 -22.41 9.58 -9.67
N ARG A 25 -21.94 9.25 -10.88
CA ARG A 25 -20.85 8.29 -11.09
C ARG A 25 -19.53 8.78 -10.50
N GLU A 26 -19.22 10.07 -10.59
CA GLU A 26 -18.00 10.65 -10.04
C GLU A 26 -17.97 10.60 -8.51
N ARG A 27 -19.08 10.85 -7.82
CA ARG A 27 -19.17 10.65 -6.36
C ARG A 27 -19.04 9.19 -5.93
N ASP A 28 -19.69 8.27 -6.64
CA ASP A 28 -19.55 6.83 -6.39
C ASP A 28 -18.11 6.35 -6.63
N LEU A 29 -17.44 6.91 -7.65
CA LEU A 29 -16.04 6.63 -7.93
C LEU A 29 -15.10 7.21 -6.86
N GLN A 30 -15.36 8.43 -6.38
CA GLN A 30 -14.62 9.04 -5.27
C GLN A 30 -14.73 8.19 -3.99
N GLY A 31 -15.94 7.73 -3.65
CA GLY A 31 -16.15 6.82 -2.52
C GLY A 31 -15.40 5.49 -2.67
N LYS A 32 -15.35 4.94 -3.90
CA LYS A 32 -14.58 3.71 -4.18
C LYS A 32 -13.08 3.91 -4.10
N ILE A 33 -12.56 5.06 -4.53
CA ILE A 33 -11.13 5.39 -4.41
C ILE A 33 -10.77 5.60 -2.94
N GLN A 34 -11.62 6.29 -2.18
CA GLN A 34 -11.44 6.48 -0.75
C GLN A 34 -11.49 5.15 0.03
N GLN A 35 -12.38 4.24 -0.35
CA GLN A 35 -12.41 2.90 0.20
C GLN A 35 -11.13 2.14 -0.15
N ALA A 36 -10.69 2.18 -1.41
CA ALA A 36 -9.47 1.51 -1.84
C ALA A 36 -8.23 2.04 -1.12
N HIS A 37 -8.21 3.33 -0.82
CA HIS A 37 -7.18 3.96 -0.01
C HIS A 37 -7.19 3.44 1.42
N GLN A 38 -8.35 3.40 2.08
CA GLN A 38 -8.49 2.83 3.42
C GLN A 38 -8.03 1.39 3.44
N ASP A 39 -8.46 0.59 2.47
CA ASP A 39 -8.09 -0.82 2.36
C ASP A 39 -6.56 -0.99 2.24
N PHE A 40 -5.89 -0.13 1.47
CA PHE A 40 -4.44 -0.18 1.37
C PHE A 40 -3.71 0.35 2.61
N SER A 41 -4.17 1.46 3.21
CA SER A 41 -3.60 1.96 4.46
C SER A 41 -3.72 0.92 5.57
N THR A 42 -4.88 0.26 5.67
CA THR A 42 -5.10 -0.84 6.60
C THR A 42 -4.21 -2.04 6.28
N ALA A 43 -4.05 -2.43 5.01
CA ALA A 43 -3.15 -3.53 4.64
C ALA A 43 -1.68 -3.24 5.00
N LEU A 44 -1.22 -1.99 4.86
CA LEU A 44 0.10 -1.56 5.32
C LEU A 44 0.20 -1.47 6.84
N GLU A 45 -0.84 -1.02 7.54
CA GLU A 45 -0.88 -1.03 9.01
C GLU A 45 -0.84 -2.46 9.55
N GLU A 46 -1.52 -3.41 8.88
CA GLU A 46 -1.53 -4.83 9.20
C GLU A 46 -0.19 -5.53 8.87
N PHE A 47 0.67 -4.92 8.05
CA PHE A 47 2.04 -5.36 7.88
C PHE A 47 2.82 -5.31 9.22
N GLU A 48 2.59 -4.29 10.05
CA GLU A 48 3.32 -4.06 11.30
C GLU A 48 3.05 -5.01 12.48
N PRO A 49 1.81 -5.47 12.79
CA PRO A 49 1.55 -6.39 13.88
C PRO A 49 2.06 -7.79 13.53
N GLY A 50 3.38 -7.99 13.51
CA GLY A 50 4.02 -9.29 13.36
C GLY A 50 3.50 -10.30 14.40
N PRO A 51 3.69 -11.60 14.19
CA PRO A 51 3.38 -12.57 15.23
C PRO A 51 4.17 -12.17 16.48
N GLU A 52 3.47 -12.06 17.61
CA GLU A 52 4.16 -11.90 18.89
C GLU A 52 5.12 -13.09 19.03
N LEU A 53 6.41 -12.79 19.19
CA LEU A 53 7.37 -13.84 19.47
C LEU A 53 6.93 -14.54 20.76
N PRO A 54 6.98 -15.88 20.82
CA PRO A 54 6.63 -16.61 22.02
C PRO A 54 7.41 -16.05 23.21
N LYS A 55 6.78 -15.93 24.39
CA LYS A 55 7.42 -15.37 25.59
C LYS A 55 8.76 -16.03 25.97
N HIS A 56 8.96 -17.27 25.53
CA HIS A 56 10.17 -18.07 25.76
C HIS A 56 11.04 -18.23 24.49
N PHE A 57 10.82 -17.44 23.44
CA PHE A 57 11.57 -17.52 22.18
C PHE A 57 13.08 -17.41 22.41
N SER A 58 13.51 -16.46 23.24
CA SER A 58 14.92 -16.29 23.62
C SER A 58 15.50 -17.44 24.45
N LEU A 59 14.65 -18.29 25.04
CA LEU A 59 15.03 -19.47 25.81
C LEU A 59 15.05 -20.75 24.96
N MET A 60 14.53 -20.72 23.74
CA MET A 60 14.57 -21.85 22.81
C MET A 60 16.01 -22.09 22.31
N SER A 61 16.32 -23.32 21.91
CA SER A 61 17.59 -23.61 21.21
C SER A 61 17.66 -22.82 19.90
N TRP A 62 18.88 -22.61 19.41
CA TRP A 62 19.09 -21.86 18.16
C TRP A 62 18.39 -22.51 16.97
N GLU A 63 18.37 -23.84 16.88
CA GLU A 63 17.65 -24.57 15.83
C GLU A 63 16.15 -24.38 15.93
N ALA A 64 15.60 -24.34 17.15
CA ALA A 64 14.18 -24.12 17.39
C ALA A 64 13.75 -22.68 17.06
N GLN A 65 14.58 -21.68 17.39
CA GLN A 65 14.35 -20.28 17.00
C GLN A 65 14.31 -20.13 15.47
N LYS A 66 15.32 -20.69 14.77
CA LYS A 66 15.36 -20.68 13.31
C LYS A 66 14.13 -21.34 12.69
N ALA A 67 13.77 -22.53 13.17
CA ALA A 67 12.63 -23.25 12.65
C ALA A 67 11.31 -22.50 12.86
N TYR A 68 11.15 -21.79 13.99
CA TYR A 68 9.99 -20.95 14.24
C TYR A 68 9.94 -19.75 13.29
N LEU A 69 11.06 -19.04 13.11
CA LEU A 69 11.14 -17.93 12.17
C LEU A 69 10.79 -18.36 10.74
N GLU A 70 11.38 -19.46 10.27
CA GLU A 70 11.15 -19.98 8.91
C GLU A 70 9.73 -20.51 8.68
N LYS A 71 9.09 -21.08 9.70
CA LYS A 71 7.76 -21.70 9.55
C LYS A 71 6.59 -20.77 9.87
N GLU A 72 6.75 -19.91 10.85
CA GLU A 72 5.66 -19.08 11.39
C GLU A 72 5.83 -17.62 10.97
N VAL A 73 7.00 -17.03 11.19
CA VAL A 73 7.20 -15.58 11.00
C VAL A 73 7.37 -15.21 9.53
N TYR A 74 8.23 -15.92 8.81
CA TYR A 74 8.60 -15.55 7.44
C TYR A 74 7.43 -15.70 6.47
N PRO A 75 6.69 -16.83 6.47
CA PRO A 75 5.55 -16.99 5.58
C PRO A 75 4.44 -15.99 5.89
N GLN A 76 4.18 -15.70 7.16
CA GLN A 76 3.15 -14.74 7.56
C GLN A 76 3.48 -13.31 7.10
N ARG A 77 4.73 -12.86 7.29
CA ARG A 77 5.14 -11.53 6.82
C ARG A 77 5.15 -11.45 5.29
N GLN A 78 5.59 -12.50 4.61
CA GLN A 78 5.51 -12.56 3.14
C GLN A 78 4.07 -12.47 2.65
N ALA A 79 3.15 -13.24 3.24
CA ALA A 79 1.74 -13.21 2.86
C ALA A 79 1.11 -11.81 3.02
N ARG A 80 1.57 -11.01 3.99
CA ARG A 80 1.12 -9.62 4.15
C ARG A 80 1.69 -8.68 3.09
N LEU A 81 2.96 -8.86 2.69
CA LEU A 81 3.52 -8.13 1.54
C LEU A 81 2.73 -8.46 0.27
N ASP A 82 2.45 -9.75 0.05
CA ASP A 82 1.69 -10.22 -1.12
C ASP A 82 0.24 -9.68 -1.09
N GLN A 83 -0.39 -9.59 0.08
CA GLN A 83 -1.69 -8.95 0.25
C GLN A 83 -1.64 -7.46 -0.08
N ALA A 84 -0.70 -6.71 0.51
CA ALA A 84 -0.51 -5.29 0.22
C ALA A 84 -0.25 -5.03 -1.28
N GLU A 85 0.53 -5.89 -1.93
CA GLU A 85 0.76 -5.87 -3.37
C GLU A 85 -0.54 -6.10 -4.17
N ALA A 86 -1.33 -7.12 -3.82
CA ALA A 86 -2.59 -7.41 -4.48
C ALA A 86 -3.61 -6.25 -4.35
N HIS A 87 -3.63 -5.59 -3.20
CA HIS A 87 -4.42 -4.37 -3.00
C HIS A 87 -3.95 -3.23 -3.91
N LEU A 88 -2.64 -3.04 -4.09
CA LEU A 88 -2.10 -2.04 -5.02
C LEU A 88 -2.47 -2.31 -6.47
N VAL A 89 -2.39 -3.56 -6.91
CA VAL A 89 -2.84 -3.95 -8.27
C VAL A 89 -4.31 -3.58 -8.46
N THR A 90 -5.16 -3.86 -7.47
CA THR A 90 -6.58 -3.52 -7.51
C THR A 90 -6.80 -2.01 -7.62
N ILE A 91 -6.01 -1.20 -6.91
CA ILE A 91 -6.02 0.27 -7.02
C ILE A 91 -5.60 0.73 -8.42
N GLY A 92 -4.52 0.17 -8.97
CA GLY A 92 -4.05 0.48 -10.33
C GLY A 92 -5.12 0.21 -11.40
N ASP A 93 -5.83 -0.91 -11.28
CA ASP A 93 -6.96 -1.28 -12.15
C ASP A 93 -8.14 -0.30 -12.06
N MET A 94 -8.31 0.37 -10.92
CA MET A 94 -9.29 1.44 -10.76
C MET A 94 -8.84 2.74 -11.42
N GLY A 95 -7.53 3.00 -11.49
CA GLY A 95 -6.93 4.17 -12.14
C GLY A 95 -7.34 4.34 -13.60
N GLY A 96 -7.42 3.23 -14.37
CA GLY A 96 -7.89 3.25 -15.76
C GLY A 96 -9.38 3.59 -15.95
N LYS A 97 -10.15 3.62 -14.86
CA LYS A 97 -11.59 3.90 -14.84
C LYS A 97 -11.91 5.31 -14.32
N VAL A 98 -10.89 6.11 -13.96
CA VAL A 98 -11.05 7.49 -13.48
C VAL A 98 -11.06 8.47 -14.66
N TRP A 99 -12.13 9.25 -14.78
CA TRP A 99 -12.32 10.17 -15.90
C TRP A 99 -11.94 11.61 -15.56
N ASP A 100 -12.03 11.99 -14.28
CA ASP A 100 -11.53 13.27 -13.79
C ASP A 100 -9.99 13.27 -13.75
N ARG A 101 -9.39 14.25 -14.42
CA ARG A 101 -7.92 14.33 -14.57
C ARG A 101 -7.21 14.62 -13.25
N LYS A 102 -7.83 15.40 -12.37
CA LYS A 102 -7.22 15.75 -11.08
C LYS A 102 -7.20 14.52 -10.18
N LEU A 103 -8.34 13.84 -10.05
CA LEU A 103 -8.50 12.61 -9.28
C LEU A 103 -7.60 11.49 -9.80
N SER A 104 -7.50 11.33 -11.12
CA SER A 104 -6.57 10.38 -11.74
C SER A 104 -5.11 10.71 -11.41
N GLY A 105 -4.74 11.99 -11.41
CA GLY A 105 -3.41 12.45 -11.00
C GLY A 105 -3.12 12.22 -9.51
N ASP A 106 -4.09 12.46 -8.63
CA ASP A 106 -3.97 12.22 -7.18
C ASP A 106 -3.83 10.71 -6.90
N LEU A 107 -4.65 9.87 -7.53
CA LEU A 107 -4.59 8.42 -7.42
C LEU A 107 -3.26 7.85 -7.92
N LYS A 108 -2.74 8.34 -9.05
CA LYS A 108 -1.44 7.91 -9.57
C LYS A 108 -0.29 8.28 -8.63
N ARG A 109 -0.32 9.47 -8.04
CA ARG A 109 0.69 9.90 -7.04
C ARG A 109 0.63 9.04 -5.80
N TYR A 110 -0.59 8.69 -5.37
CA TYR A 110 -0.82 7.78 -4.27
C TYR A 110 -0.24 6.39 -4.56
N GLU A 111 -0.62 5.77 -5.69
CA GLU A 111 -0.15 4.45 -6.11
C GLU A 111 1.38 4.39 -6.16
N MET A 112 2.03 5.39 -6.76
CA MET A 112 3.48 5.48 -6.82
C MET A 112 4.12 5.50 -5.43
N LYS A 113 3.63 6.35 -4.53
CA LYS A 113 4.17 6.46 -3.16
C LYS A 113 3.94 5.19 -2.34
N ALA A 114 2.81 4.53 -2.57
CA ALA A 114 2.47 3.24 -1.97
C ALA A 114 3.41 2.12 -2.44
N TRP A 115 3.74 2.07 -3.74
CA TRP A 115 4.75 1.15 -4.28
C TRP A 115 6.14 1.41 -3.70
N ASP A 116 6.58 2.68 -3.61
CA ASP A 116 7.88 3.03 -3.01
C ASP A 116 7.97 2.51 -1.55
N LEU A 117 6.87 2.67 -0.80
CA LEU A 117 6.79 2.21 0.58
C LEU A 117 6.82 0.68 0.68
N LEU A 118 6.02 -0.03 -0.14
CA LEU A 118 6.03 -1.49 -0.20
C LEU A 118 7.41 -2.05 -0.57
N GLU A 119 8.09 -1.46 -1.55
CA GLU A 119 9.45 -1.84 -1.94
C GLU A 119 10.43 -1.70 -0.76
N THR A 120 10.28 -0.63 0.01
CA THR A 120 11.14 -0.35 1.16
C THR A 120 10.90 -1.34 2.30
N TYR A 121 9.63 -1.67 2.58
CA TYR A 121 9.27 -2.73 3.52
C TYR A 121 9.83 -4.08 3.10
N ASN A 122 9.76 -4.42 1.81
CA ASN A 122 10.32 -5.66 1.29
C ASN A 122 11.85 -5.69 1.44
N LYS A 123 12.56 -4.60 1.13
CA LYS A 123 14.02 -4.52 1.33
C LYS A 123 14.42 -4.67 2.80
N ALA A 124 13.73 -3.99 3.71
CA ALA A 124 13.96 -4.14 5.14
C ALA A 124 13.71 -5.58 5.59
N TRP A 125 12.65 -6.21 5.06
CA TRP A 125 12.31 -7.59 5.37
C TRP A 125 13.36 -8.60 4.86
N GLU A 126 13.80 -8.48 3.60
CA GLU A 126 14.87 -9.30 3.05
C GLU A 126 16.19 -9.14 3.82
N ASN A 127 16.50 -7.91 4.27
CA ASN A 127 17.67 -7.65 5.10
C ASN A 127 17.61 -8.38 6.45
N GLU A 128 16.47 -8.37 7.14
CA GLU A 128 16.29 -9.11 8.41
C GLU A 128 16.45 -10.63 8.19
N LYS A 129 15.82 -11.20 7.16
CA LYS A 129 16.02 -12.62 6.81
C LYS A 129 17.48 -12.95 6.53
N ALA A 130 18.21 -12.05 5.85
CA ALA A 130 19.62 -12.23 5.55
C ALA A 130 20.50 -12.15 6.81
N ILE A 131 20.19 -11.24 7.75
CA ILE A 131 20.85 -11.14 9.06
C ILE A 131 20.65 -12.43 9.86
N ASP A 132 19.41 -12.93 9.94
CA ASP A 132 19.09 -14.19 10.61
C ASP A 132 19.83 -15.36 9.95
N LYS A 133 19.79 -15.45 8.62
CA LYS A 133 20.50 -16.49 7.88
C LYS A 133 22.01 -16.48 8.17
N ALA A 134 22.64 -15.29 8.16
CA ALA A 134 24.06 -15.13 8.45
C ALA A 134 24.38 -15.46 9.92
N TYR A 135 23.49 -15.10 10.85
CA TYR A 135 23.58 -15.49 12.26
C TYR A 135 23.60 -17.02 12.42
N TYR A 136 22.65 -17.72 11.80
CA TYR A 136 22.55 -19.18 11.91
C TYR A 136 23.60 -19.95 11.10
N SER A 137 24.30 -19.31 10.17
CA SER A 137 25.45 -19.91 9.46
C SER A 137 26.80 -19.52 10.05
N GLU A 138 26.82 -18.84 11.21
CA GLU A 138 28.03 -18.32 11.86
C GLU A 138 28.88 -17.38 10.97
N ASP A 139 28.26 -16.74 9.96
CA ASP A 139 28.92 -15.75 9.10
C ASP A 139 28.85 -14.36 9.74
N TRP A 140 29.70 -14.15 10.73
CA TRP A 140 29.72 -12.92 11.52
C TRP A 140 30.06 -11.68 10.70
N LYS A 141 30.87 -11.83 9.64
CA LYS A 141 31.30 -10.70 8.80
C LYS A 141 30.14 -10.20 7.94
N GLU A 142 29.42 -11.11 7.28
CA GLU A 142 28.26 -10.73 6.48
C GLU A 142 27.14 -10.20 7.38
N ARG A 143 26.91 -10.82 8.55
CA ARG A 143 25.95 -10.32 9.53
C ARG A 143 26.25 -8.88 9.95
N GLN A 144 27.51 -8.56 10.26
CA GLN A 144 27.90 -7.20 10.65
C GLN A 144 27.65 -6.20 9.52
N LYS A 145 28.00 -6.56 8.28
CA LYS A 145 27.75 -5.72 7.10
C LYS A 145 26.26 -5.44 6.93
N LEU A 146 25.41 -6.48 6.95
CA LEU A 146 23.95 -6.33 6.80
C LEU A 146 23.33 -5.52 7.94
N ALA A 147 23.81 -5.71 9.18
CA ALA A 147 23.35 -4.96 10.34
C ALA A 147 23.71 -3.47 10.28
N LEU A 148 24.77 -3.09 9.56
CA LEU A 148 25.12 -1.68 9.31
C LEU A 148 24.22 -1.03 8.24
N GLU A 149 23.61 -1.82 7.37
CA GLU A 149 22.67 -1.32 6.34
C GLU A 149 21.27 -1.10 6.93
N ARG A 150 20.89 -1.89 7.93
CA ARG A 150 19.56 -1.86 8.58
C ARG A 150 19.11 -0.47 9.05
N PRO A 151 19.92 0.36 9.75
CA PRO A 151 19.48 1.69 10.18
C PRO A 151 19.03 2.58 9.03
N LYS A 152 19.75 2.54 7.89
CA LYS A 152 19.40 3.32 6.71
C LYS A 152 18.07 2.85 6.11
N LEU A 153 17.86 1.53 6.02
CA LEU A 153 16.59 0.99 5.53
C LEU A 153 15.40 1.41 6.40
N LEU A 154 15.58 1.49 7.72
CA LEU A 154 14.55 1.96 8.65
C LEU A 154 14.31 3.47 8.51
N GLU A 155 15.36 4.28 8.36
CA GLU A 155 15.23 5.73 8.15
C GLU A 155 14.54 6.06 6.82
N ASP A 156 14.91 5.38 5.74
CA ASP A 156 14.28 5.50 4.42
C ASP A 156 12.78 5.16 4.53
N ARG A 157 12.44 4.09 5.26
CA ARG A 157 11.06 3.69 5.55
C ARG A 157 10.28 4.76 6.30
N GLU A 158 10.77 5.21 7.46
CA GLU A 158 10.10 6.24 8.28
C GLU A 158 9.91 7.56 7.52
N THR A 159 10.84 7.88 6.62
CA THR A 159 10.73 9.06 5.75
C THR A 159 9.59 8.89 4.75
N LEU A 160 9.52 7.74 4.07
CA LEU A 160 8.46 7.42 3.13
C LEU A 160 7.09 7.32 3.80
N GLU A 161 6.99 6.73 4.99
CA GLU A 161 5.75 6.69 5.79
C GLU A 161 5.24 8.11 6.08
N ARG A 162 6.11 9.01 6.55
CA ARG A 162 5.75 10.41 6.82
C ARG A 162 5.33 11.16 5.56
N GLU A 163 5.98 10.90 4.43
CA GLU A 163 5.60 11.51 3.15
C GLU A 163 4.26 10.98 2.64
N ALA A 164 4.05 9.67 2.76
CA ALA A 164 2.81 9.00 2.42
C ALA A 164 1.67 9.54 3.28
N GLU A 165 1.82 9.60 4.60
CA GLU A 165 0.82 10.14 5.53
C GLU A 165 0.44 11.59 5.18
N LYS A 166 1.43 12.44 4.86
CA LYS A 166 1.16 13.83 4.42
C LYS A 166 0.38 13.87 3.12
N LEU A 167 0.76 13.04 2.14
CA LEU A 167 0.05 12.94 0.87
C LEU A 167 -1.39 12.51 1.10
N TRP A 168 -1.61 11.46 1.87
CA TRP A 168 -2.91 10.88 2.19
C TRP A 168 -3.83 11.89 2.85
N LYS A 169 -3.35 12.56 3.91
CA LYS A 169 -4.09 13.64 4.57
C LYS A 169 -4.43 14.80 3.64
N ALA A 170 -3.54 15.14 2.71
CA ALA A 170 -3.76 16.24 1.77
C ALA A 170 -4.75 15.89 0.66
N THR A 171 -4.74 14.64 0.19
CA THR A 171 -5.61 14.19 -0.90
C THR A 171 -6.99 13.80 -0.42
N GLY A 172 -7.13 13.28 0.81
CA GLY A 172 -8.40 12.78 1.33
C GLY A 172 -8.98 11.59 0.56
N LEU A 173 -8.23 11.11 -0.46
CA LEU A 173 -8.25 9.74 -0.92
C LEU A 173 -7.89 8.89 0.27
#